data_AF-A0A1Y1K333-F1
#
_entry.id   AF-A0A1Y1K333-F1
#
_cell.length_a   1.000
_cell.length_b   1.000
_cell.length_c   1.000
_cell.angle_alpha   90.00
_cell.angle_beta   90.00
_cell.angle_gamma   90.00
#
_symmetry.space_group_name_H-M   'P 1'
#
loop_
_entity.id
_entity.type
_entity.pdbx_description
1 polymer ?
#
loop_
_entity_poly.entity_id
_entity_poly.type
_entity_poly.pdbx_seq_one_letter_code
_entity_poly.pdbx_strand_id
1 'polypeptide(L)'
;MQIVGLRVCASLTSAVYRKALRISQFAKKDISLGEIINLMQVDAQIFAELMPYINMVWSAPLQILISLYFLWQLLGIAVLAGVAVMIVLIPVNGAIVKRVQVFQLSQMQNKDARIQLINEVLNGIKVLKLYGWEPSFEGKIINIREKEIGILKKAAYLNACMALLFSLAPFLVALLTFVAFVNIDEENILTPQRAFVSLTLFTNMHFSMGVLPLVIVWMAESYISVKRLNKFMNNDELDPNNVSHDATCGNKT
;
A
#
# COMPACT_ATOMS: atom_id res chain seq x y z
N MET A 1 -1.23 5.09 18.59
CA MET A 1 -0.60 3.88 18.02
C MET A 1 0.60 4.16 17.12
N GLN A 2 0.71 5.33 16.47
CA GLN A 2 1.81 5.61 15.53
C GLN A 2 3.21 5.52 16.16
N ILE A 3 3.38 6.05 17.38
CA ILE A 3 4.64 5.93 18.14
C ILE A 3 4.97 4.45 18.45
N VAL A 4 3.95 3.62 18.72
CA VAL A 4 4.14 2.18 18.96
C VAL A 4 4.65 1.50 17.69
N GLY A 5 4.06 1.80 16.53
CA GLY A 5 4.55 1.30 15.23
C GLY A 5 6.00 1.67 14.96
N LEU A 6 6.38 2.92 15.20
CA LEU A 6 7.76 3.38 15.04
C LEU A 6 8.73 2.67 16.00
N ARG A 7 8.33 2.47 17.26
CA ARG A 7 9.14 1.72 18.25
C ARG A 7 9.31 0.25 17.85
N VAL A 8 8.27 -0.39 17.33
CA VAL A 8 8.32 -1.77 16.81
C VAL A 8 9.30 -1.85 15.64
N CYS A 9 9.20 -0.94 14.67
CA CYS A 9 10.12 -0.87 13.53
C CYS A 9 11.58 -0.72 14.02
N ALA A 10 11.86 0.27 14.87
CA ALA A 10 13.22 0.50 15.39
C ALA A 10 13.76 -0.71 16.19
N SER A 11 12.90 -1.37 16.97
CA SER A 11 13.29 -2.55 17.75
C SER A 11 13.59 -3.76 16.85
N LEU A 12 12.73 -4.03 15.85
CA LEU A 12 12.94 -5.10 14.87
C LEU A 12 14.21 -4.87 14.06
N THR A 13 14.42 -3.66 13.55
CA THR A 13 15.65 -3.28 12.83
C THR A 13 16.90 -3.49 13.68
N SER A 14 16.84 -3.11 14.96
CA SER A 14 17.93 -3.35 15.91
C SER A 14 18.16 -4.84 16.20
N ALA A 15 17.09 -5.63 16.33
CA ALA A 15 17.16 -7.07 16.56
C ALA A 15 17.74 -7.82 15.36
N VAL A 16 17.29 -7.50 14.15
CA VAL A 16 17.81 -8.05 12.89
C VAL A 16 19.29 -7.72 12.73
N TYR A 17 19.67 -6.47 13.01
CA TYR A 17 21.07 -6.05 12.98
C TYR A 17 21.95 -6.84 13.96
N ARG A 18 21.49 -7.02 15.22
CA ARG A 18 22.22 -7.83 16.21
C ARG A 18 22.35 -9.29 15.80
N LYS A 19 21.27 -9.89 15.27
CA LYS A 19 21.27 -11.29 14.79
C LYS A 19 22.22 -11.46 13.61
N ALA A 20 22.25 -10.51 12.67
CA ALA A 20 23.15 -10.53 11.51
C ALA A 20 24.64 -10.54 11.91
N LEU A 21 25.00 -9.95 13.05
CA LEU A 21 26.37 -9.97 13.58
C LEU A 21 26.76 -11.30 14.24
N ARG A 22 25.79 -12.14 14.63
CA ARG A 22 26.01 -13.40 15.38
C ARG A 22 25.75 -14.66 14.57
N ILE A 23 25.18 -14.53 13.38
CA ILE A 23 24.81 -15.67 12.55
C ILE A 23 26.04 -16.50 12.12
N SER A 24 25.90 -17.82 12.11
CA SER A 24 26.97 -18.74 11.71
C SER A 24 27.38 -18.55 10.24
N GLN A 25 28.64 -18.83 9.92
CA GLN A 25 29.14 -18.72 8.54
C GLN A 25 28.43 -19.69 7.58
N PHE A 26 27.91 -20.81 8.09
CA PHE A 26 27.12 -21.77 7.32
C PHE A 26 25.75 -21.17 6.94
N ALA A 27 24.99 -20.68 7.92
CA ALA A 27 23.70 -20.02 7.67
C ALA A 27 23.85 -18.71 6.88
N LYS A 28 24.98 -18.01 7.01
CA LYS A 28 25.29 -16.79 6.23
C LYS A 28 25.47 -17.05 4.72
N LYS A 29 25.79 -18.28 4.30
CA LYS A 29 25.90 -18.61 2.86
C LYS A 29 24.53 -18.58 2.17
N ASP A 30 23.49 -18.93 2.90
CA ASP A 30 22.12 -19.02 2.36
C ASP A 30 21.37 -17.69 2.41
N ILE A 31 21.94 -16.67 3.08
CA ILE A 31 21.29 -15.38 3.31
C ILE A 31 22.14 -14.26 2.72
N SER A 32 21.60 -13.59 1.70
CA SER A 32 22.29 -12.47 1.07
C SER A 32 22.24 -11.20 1.94
N LEU A 33 23.24 -10.32 1.79
CA LEU A 33 23.21 -9.00 2.43
C LEU A 33 21.96 -8.20 2.02
N GLY A 34 21.52 -8.35 0.76
CA GLY A 34 20.30 -7.72 0.26
C GLY A 34 19.04 -8.19 0.99
N GLU A 35 18.96 -9.48 1.34
CA GLU A 35 17.83 -10.04 2.10
C GLU A 35 17.79 -9.47 3.53
N ILE A 36 18.94 -9.31 4.19
CA ILE A 36 19.03 -8.69 5.52
C ILE A 36 18.59 -7.23 5.46
N ILE A 37 19.03 -6.48 4.44
CA ILE A 37 18.63 -5.08 4.24
C ILE A 37 17.12 -4.99 3.99
N ASN A 38 16.55 -5.92 3.20
CA ASN A 38 15.11 -5.96 2.95
C ASN A 38 14.32 -6.23 4.24
N LEU A 39 14.80 -7.13 5.10
CA LEU A 39 14.20 -7.38 6.42
C LEU A 39 14.15 -6.13 7.30
N MET A 40 15.20 -5.29 7.24
CA MET A 40 15.30 -4.05 8.02
C MET A 40 14.49 -2.89 7.42
N GLN A 41 14.41 -2.78 6.09
CA GLN A 41 13.83 -1.62 5.41
C GLN A 41 12.38 -1.82 4.97
N VAL A 42 12.00 -3.04 4.61
CA VAL A 42 10.66 -3.36 4.10
C VAL A 42 9.87 -4.12 5.16
N ASP A 43 10.38 -5.25 5.64
CA ASP A 43 9.63 -6.11 6.57
C ASP A 43 9.38 -5.43 7.93
N ALA A 44 10.36 -4.71 8.48
CA ALA A 44 10.19 -3.95 9.73
C ALA A 44 9.30 -2.71 9.55
N GLN A 45 9.36 -2.06 8.38
CA GLN A 45 8.62 -0.82 8.11
C GLN A 45 7.11 -1.07 7.98
N ILE A 46 6.70 -2.23 7.48
CA ILE A 46 5.28 -2.62 7.39
C ILE A 46 4.56 -2.51 8.74
N PHE A 47 5.25 -2.77 9.86
CA PHE A 47 4.65 -2.60 11.20
C PHE A 47 4.40 -1.14 11.55
N ALA A 48 5.22 -0.20 11.09
CA ALA A 48 4.98 1.22 11.30
C ALA A 48 3.73 1.70 10.53
N GLU A 49 3.45 1.09 9.39
CA GLU A 49 2.27 1.36 8.56
C GLU A 49 1.00 0.68 9.09
N LEU A 50 1.10 -0.57 9.56
CA LEU A 50 -0.04 -1.34 10.07
C LEU A 50 -0.55 -0.83 11.43
N MET A 51 0.36 -0.49 12.35
CA MET A 51 -0.01 -0.26 13.76
C MET A 51 -1.00 0.89 14.00
N PRO A 52 -0.98 2.00 13.24
CA PRO A 52 -2.03 3.03 13.30
C PRO A 52 -3.43 2.49 12.98
N TYR A 53 -3.54 1.51 12.08
CA TYR A 53 -4.80 1.03 11.52
C TYR A 53 -5.27 -0.32 12.05
N ILE A 54 -4.47 -1.00 12.87
CA ILE A 54 -4.81 -2.34 13.40
C ILE A 54 -6.16 -2.38 14.14
N ASN A 55 -6.53 -1.30 14.83
CA ASN A 55 -7.82 -1.20 15.51
C ASN A 55 -9.00 -1.04 14.55
N MET A 56 -8.78 -0.61 13.31
CA MET A 56 -9.84 -0.53 12.31
C MET A 56 -10.34 -1.91 11.89
N VAL A 57 -9.58 -2.99 12.11
CA VAL A 57 -10.00 -4.37 11.78
C VAL A 57 -11.30 -4.74 12.49
N TRP A 58 -11.44 -4.39 13.77
CA TRP A 58 -12.66 -4.64 14.54
C TRP A 58 -13.57 -3.41 14.61
N SER A 59 -13.01 -2.21 14.61
CA SER A 59 -13.79 -0.97 14.67
C SER A 59 -14.57 -0.69 13.38
N ALA A 60 -14.03 -0.98 12.20
CA ALA A 60 -14.71 -0.69 10.93
C ALA A 60 -15.98 -1.55 10.72
N PRO A 61 -15.97 -2.88 10.96
CA PRO A 61 -17.19 -3.68 10.93
C PRO A 61 -18.26 -3.19 11.91
N LEU A 62 -17.86 -2.88 13.15
CA LEU A 62 -18.77 -2.36 14.17
C LEU A 62 -19.37 -1.01 13.75
N GLN A 63 -18.56 -0.11 13.18
CA GLN A 63 -19.02 1.18 12.68
C GLN A 63 -20.01 1.05 11.52
N ILE A 64 -19.80 0.09 10.60
CA ILE A 64 -20.74 -0.20 9.51
C ILE A 64 -22.08 -0.68 10.09
N LEU A 65 -22.05 -1.64 11.02
CA LEU A 65 -23.25 -2.21 11.63
C LEU A 65 -24.08 -1.16 12.39
N ILE A 66 -23.41 -0.35 13.21
CA ILE A 66 -24.08 0.72 13.99
C ILE A 66 -24.63 1.81 13.07
N SER A 67 -23.87 2.22 12.05
CA SER A 67 -24.34 3.21 11.07
C SER A 67 -25.57 2.71 10.32
N LEU A 68 -25.55 1.45 9.90
CA LEU A 68 -26.67 0.83 9.20
C LEU A 68 -27.92 0.73 10.10
N TYR A 69 -27.74 0.35 11.37
CA TYR A 69 -28.82 0.29 12.34
C TYR A 69 -29.51 1.65 12.56
N PHE A 70 -28.74 2.72 12.78
CA PHE A 70 -29.32 4.06 12.94
C PHE A 70 -29.94 4.60 11.66
N LEU A 71 -29.34 4.33 10.50
CA LEU A 71 -29.94 4.67 9.21
C LEU A 71 -31.29 3.97 9.04
N TRP A 72 -31.39 2.69 9.41
CA TRP A 72 -32.64 1.93 9.34
C TRP A 72 -33.71 2.53 10.25
N GLN A 73 -33.34 2.99 11.45
CA GLN A 73 -34.29 3.69 12.33
C GLN A 73 -34.76 5.04 11.77
N LEU A 74 -33.91 5.76 11.04
CA LEU A 74 -34.22 7.09 10.52
C LEU A 74 -35.01 7.07 9.20
N LEU A 75 -34.68 6.12 8.31
CA LEU A 75 -35.13 6.09 6.91
C LEU A 75 -35.83 4.78 6.53
N GLY A 76 -35.88 3.80 7.44
CA GLY A 76 -36.55 2.51 7.21
C GLY A 76 -35.97 1.75 6.02
N ILE A 77 -36.87 1.19 5.21
CA ILE A 77 -36.53 0.34 4.06
C ILE A 77 -35.77 1.09 2.95
N ALA A 78 -35.87 2.43 2.91
CA ALA A 78 -35.21 3.26 1.88
C ALA A 78 -33.68 3.13 1.92
N VAL A 79 -33.11 2.78 3.08
CA VAL A 79 -31.66 2.56 3.27
C VAL A 79 -31.13 1.47 2.35
N LEU A 80 -31.95 0.48 1.97
CA LEU A 80 -31.53 -0.58 1.06
C LEU A 80 -31.12 -0.04 -0.31
N ALA A 81 -31.73 1.05 -0.79
CA ALA A 81 -31.31 1.72 -2.02
C ALA A 81 -29.88 2.26 -1.90
N GLY A 82 -29.55 2.90 -0.78
CA GLY A 82 -28.20 3.39 -0.50
C GLY A 82 -27.17 2.27 -0.38
N VAL A 83 -27.51 1.19 0.32
CA VAL A 83 -26.65 0.00 0.45
C VAL A 83 -26.42 -0.66 -0.92
N ALA A 84 -27.44 -0.76 -1.77
CA ALA A 84 -27.30 -1.31 -3.12
C ALA A 84 -26.29 -0.50 -3.96
N VAL A 85 -26.34 0.84 -3.88
CA VAL A 85 -25.38 1.72 -4.57
C VAL A 85 -23.97 1.49 -4.05
N MET A 86 -23.79 1.39 -2.73
CA MET A 86 -22.47 1.09 -2.16
C MET A 86 -21.93 -0.26 -2.61
N ILE A 87 -22.77 -1.30 -2.68
CA ILE A 87 -22.37 -2.62 -3.18
C ILE A 87 -21.95 -2.53 -4.66
N VAL A 88 -22.64 -1.74 -5.48
CA VAL A 88 -22.29 -1.53 -6.91
C VAL A 88 -20.99 -0.71 -7.07
N LEU A 89 -20.70 0.22 -6.17
CA LEU A 89 -19.46 1.00 -6.21
C LEU A 89 -18.21 0.16 -5.95
N ILE A 90 -18.31 -0.93 -5.18
CA ILE A 90 -17.18 -1.84 -4.91
C ILE A 90 -16.57 -2.44 -6.20
N PRO A 91 -17.32 -3.15 -7.08
CA PRO A 91 -16.77 -3.70 -8.31
C PRO A 91 -16.36 -2.62 -9.32
N VAL A 92 -17.03 -1.46 -9.34
CA VAL A 92 -16.64 -0.32 -10.19
C VAL A 92 -15.24 0.17 -9.79
N ASN A 93 -15.01 0.40 -8.49
CA ASN A 93 -13.70 0.77 -7.97
C ASN A 93 -12.65 -0.32 -8.25
N GLY A 94 -13.00 -1.60 -8.05
CA GLY A 94 -12.11 -2.72 -8.34
C GLY A 94 -11.67 -2.78 -9.81
N ALA A 95 -12.60 -2.55 -10.75
CA ALA A 95 -12.30 -2.53 -12.18
C ALA A 95 -11.37 -1.37 -12.57
N ILE A 96 -11.58 -0.18 -11.98
CA ILE A 96 -10.72 0.99 -12.20
C ILE A 96 -9.32 0.71 -11.65
N VAL A 97 -9.21 0.22 -10.42
CA VAL A 97 -7.92 -0.13 -9.79
C VAL A 97 -7.15 -1.14 -10.64
N LYS A 98 -7.82 -2.18 -11.15
CA LYS A 98 -7.19 -3.17 -12.04
C LYS A 98 -6.65 -2.53 -13.32
N ARG A 99 -7.39 -1.59 -13.93
CA ARG A 99 -6.92 -0.84 -15.11
C ARG A 99 -5.73 0.06 -14.79
N VAL A 100 -5.75 0.73 -13.64
CA VAL A 100 -4.63 1.56 -13.16
C VAL A 100 -3.38 0.70 -12.98
N GLN A 101 -3.50 -0.49 -12.38
CA GLN A 101 -2.38 -1.43 -12.22
C GLN A 101 -1.79 -1.86 -13.57
N VAL A 102 -2.61 -2.15 -14.57
CA VAL A 102 -2.13 -2.47 -15.93
C VAL A 102 -1.33 -1.32 -16.53
N PHE A 103 -1.80 -0.08 -16.38
CA PHE A 103 -1.06 1.09 -16.86
C PHE A 103 0.22 1.33 -16.06
N GLN A 104 0.22 1.10 -14.74
CA GLN A 104 1.45 1.19 -13.92
C GLN A 104 2.50 0.17 -14.38
N LEU A 105 2.12 -1.07 -14.68
CA LEU A 105 3.04 -2.07 -15.20
C LEU A 105 3.62 -1.65 -16.57
N SER A 106 2.78 -1.18 -17.48
CA SER A 106 3.24 -0.69 -18.78
C SER A 106 4.13 0.56 -18.67
N GLN A 107 3.85 1.44 -17.70
CA GLN A 107 4.69 2.58 -17.38
C GLN A 107 6.07 2.13 -16.89
N MET A 108 6.13 1.13 -15.99
CA MET A 108 7.39 0.58 -15.48
C MET A 108 8.27 0.04 -16.61
N GLN A 109 7.69 -0.71 -17.56
CA GLN A 109 8.43 -1.21 -18.73
C GLN A 109 9.08 -0.09 -19.56
N ASN A 110 8.33 0.98 -19.86
CA ASN A 110 8.88 2.12 -20.62
C ASN A 110 9.92 2.90 -19.82
N LYS A 111 9.70 3.03 -18.51
CA LYS A 111 10.65 3.68 -17.59
C LYS A 111 11.96 2.90 -17.53
N ASP A 112 11.92 1.58 -17.46
CA ASP A 112 13.12 0.72 -17.42
C ASP A 112 13.90 0.81 -18.74
N ALA A 113 13.21 0.74 -19.89
CA ALA A 113 13.84 0.93 -21.20
C ALA A 113 14.51 2.31 -21.34
N ARG A 114 13.87 3.37 -20.84
CA ARG A 114 14.45 4.73 -20.82
C ARG A 114 15.71 4.79 -19.96
N ILE A 115 15.66 4.23 -18.74
CA ILE A 115 16.79 4.23 -17.81
C ILE A 115 17.96 3.43 -18.39
N GLN A 116 17.67 2.28 -19.01
CA GLN A 116 18.69 1.47 -19.69
C GLN A 116 19.39 2.28 -20.80
N LEU A 117 18.62 2.92 -21.69
CA LEU A 117 19.20 3.71 -22.78
C LEU A 117 20.03 4.89 -22.26
N ILE A 118 19.59 5.56 -21.19
CA ILE A 118 20.35 6.63 -20.54
C ILE A 118 21.69 6.08 -20.01
N ASN A 119 21.68 4.90 -19.38
CA ASN A 119 22.93 4.28 -18.89
C ASN A 119 23.89 3.94 -20.03
N GLU A 120 23.39 3.43 -21.17
CA GLU A 120 24.21 3.17 -22.37
C GLU A 120 24.84 4.46 -22.91
N VAL A 121 24.07 5.55 -23.00
CA VAL A 121 24.54 6.86 -23.44
C VAL A 121 25.62 7.41 -22.50
N LEU A 122 25.43 7.30 -21.18
CA LEU A 122 26.40 7.79 -20.19
C LEU A 122 27.71 7.00 -20.24
N ASN A 123 27.64 5.67 -20.36
CA ASN A 123 28.81 4.82 -20.50
C ASN A 123 29.58 5.11 -21.80
N GLY A 124 28.87 5.45 -22.89
CA GLY A 124 29.44 5.73 -24.21
C GLY A 124 29.69 7.21 -24.53
N ILE A 125 29.56 8.13 -23.56
CA ILE A 125 29.39 9.57 -23.85
C ILE A 125 30.53 10.19 -24.68
N LYS A 126 31.77 9.75 -24.44
CA LYS A 126 32.95 10.26 -25.17
C LYS A 126 32.89 9.94 -26.67
N VAL A 127 32.39 8.76 -27.02
CA VAL A 127 32.22 8.33 -28.42
C VAL A 127 31.09 9.12 -29.07
N LEU A 128 29.95 9.26 -28.39
CA LEU A 128 28.80 10.00 -28.91
C LEU A 128 29.17 11.46 -29.23
N LYS A 129 29.94 12.11 -28.34
CA LYS A 129 30.46 13.48 -28.57
C LYS A 129 31.43 13.57 -29.73
N LEU A 130 32.32 12.59 -29.88
CA LEU A 130 33.31 12.58 -30.96
C LEU A 130 32.67 12.50 -32.35
N TYR A 131 31.55 11.78 -32.47
CA TYR A 131 30.81 11.59 -33.72
C TYR A 131 29.62 12.55 -33.90
N GLY A 132 29.34 13.43 -32.93
CA GLY A 132 28.18 14.35 -32.98
C GLY A 132 26.83 13.63 -32.98
N TRP A 133 26.74 12.46 -32.34
CA TRP A 133 25.52 11.63 -32.31
C TRP A 133 24.55 12.01 -31.20
N GLU A 134 24.84 13.02 -30.37
CA GLU A 134 23.99 13.38 -29.23
C GLU A 134 22.53 13.65 -29.63
N PRO A 135 22.22 14.43 -30.68
CA PRO A 135 20.83 14.73 -31.05
C PRO A 135 20.04 13.48 -31.46
N SER A 136 20.71 12.49 -32.07
CA SER A 136 20.06 11.24 -32.49
C SER A 136 19.65 10.38 -31.29
N PHE A 137 20.53 10.26 -30.30
CA PHE A 137 20.24 9.53 -29.06
C PHE A 137 19.23 10.28 -28.19
N GLU A 138 19.29 11.61 -28.16
CA GLU A 138 18.28 12.44 -27.50
C GLU A 138 16.88 12.17 -28.09
N GLY A 139 16.74 12.18 -29.42
CA GLY A 139 15.47 11.87 -30.08
C GLY A 139 14.93 10.48 -29.72
N LYS A 140 15.80 9.47 -29.60
CA LYS A 140 15.40 8.13 -29.13
C LYS A 140 14.87 8.13 -27.69
N ILE A 141 15.54 8.84 -26.78
CA ILE A 141 15.11 8.97 -25.39
C ILE A 141 13.77 9.71 -25.30
N ILE A 142 13.60 10.80 -26.07
CA ILE A 142 12.36 11.58 -26.11
C ILE A 142 11.19 10.73 -26.63
N ASN A 143 11.39 9.92 -27.68
CA ASN A 143 10.34 9.02 -28.20
C ASN A 143 9.86 8.01 -27.12
N ILE A 144 10.78 7.43 -26.34
CA ILE A 144 10.40 6.57 -25.20
C ILE A 144 9.65 7.39 -24.13
N ARG A 145 10.11 8.62 -23.86
CA ARG A 145 9.48 9.52 -22.89
C ARG A 145 8.05 9.90 -23.28
N GLU A 146 7.78 10.14 -24.56
CA GLU A 146 6.43 10.43 -25.05
C GLU A 146 5.46 9.26 -24.82
N LYS A 147 5.92 8.02 -25.06
CA LYS A 147 5.13 6.81 -24.76
C LYS A 147 4.84 6.68 -23.26
N GLU A 148 5.85 6.92 -22.42
CA GLU A 148 5.71 6.93 -20.96
C GLU A 148 4.68 7.98 -20.50
N ILE A 149 4.77 9.21 -21.02
CA ILE A 149 3.84 10.30 -20.70
C ILE A 149 2.42 9.95 -21.17
N GLY A 150 2.26 9.34 -22.35
CA GLY A 150 0.96 8.90 -22.86
C GLY A 150 0.26 7.91 -21.92
N ILE A 151 0.99 6.95 -21.36
CA ILE A 151 0.47 5.99 -20.37
C ILE A 151 0.17 6.70 -19.05
N LEU A 152 1.08 7.56 -18.59
CA LEU A 152 0.91 8.33 -17.35
C LEU A 152 -0.34 9.20 -17.41
N LYS A 153 -0.62 9.83 -18.56
CA LYS A 153 -1.82 10.64 -18.78
C LYS A 153 -3.10 9.79 -18.67
N LYS A 154 -3.12 8.60 -19.26
CA LYS A 154 -4.26 7.66 -19.13
C LYS A 154 -4.48 7.23 -17.68
N ALA A 155 -3.40 6.91 -16.97
CA ALA A 155 -3.47 6.56 -15.55
C ALA A 155 -3.97 7.75 -14.69
N ALA A 156 -3.52 8.97 -14.99
CA ALA A 156 -3.96 10.19 -14.31
C ALA A 156 -5.47 10.43 -14.48
N TYR A 157 -6.02 10.25 -15.69
CA TYR A 157 -7.47 10.35 -15.90
C TYR A 157 -8.26 9.30 -15.12
N LEU A 158 -7.77 8.06 -15.05
CA LEU A 158 -8.42 7.02 -14.23
C LEU A 158 -8.36 7.33 -12.73
N ASN A 159 -7.21 7.80 -12.23
CA ASN A 159 -7.09 8.21 -10.83
C ASN A 159 -7.98 9.40 -10.50
N ALA A 160 -8.10 10.38 -11.41
CA ALA A 160 -9.03 11.49 -11.24
C ALA A 160 -10.49 11.01 -11.21
N CYS A 161 -10.87 10.08 -12.10
CA CYS A 161 -12.19 9.46 -12.09
C CYS A 161 -12.45 8.71 -10.77
N MET A 162 -11.49 7.94 -10.28
CA MET A 162 -11.59 7.25 -8.99
C MET A 162 -11.77 8.22 -7.83
N ALA A 163 -10.98 9.29 -7.78
CA ALA A 163 -11.09 10.31 -6.73
C ALA A 163 -12.45 11.03 -6.76
N LEU A 164 -12.97 11.32 -7.96
CA LEU A 164 -14.31 11.89 -8.14
C LEU A 164 -15.39 10.94 -7.66
N LEU A 165 -15.34 9.65 -8.04
CA LEU A 165 -16.29 8.64 -7.57
C LEU A 165 -16.27 8.51 -6.05
N PHE A 166 -15.09 8.52 -5.44
CA PHE A 166 -14.96 8.43 -3.99
C PHE A 166 -15.53 9.67 -3.27
N SER A 167 -15.32 10.86 -3.82
CA SER A 167 -15.84 12.12 -3.27
C SER A 167 -17.36 12.27 -3.45
N LEU A 168 -17.90 11.83 -4.60
CA LEU A 168 -19.32 11.91 -4.92
C LEU A 168 -20.14 10.75 -4.35
N ALA A 169 -19.51 9.65 -3.93
CA ALA A 169 -20.21 8.46 -3.43
C ALA A 169 -21.18 8.75 -2.28
N PRO A 170 -20.82 9.47 -1.20
CA PRO A 170 -21.76 9.78 -0.12
C PRO A 170 -22.96 10.61 -0.61
N PHE A 171 -22.73 11.52 -1.55
CA PHE A 171 -23.78 12.34 -2.14
C PHE A 171 -24.74 11.52 -3.01
N LEU A 172 -24.23 10.65 -3.89
CA LEU A 172 -25.04 9.77 -4.73
C LEU A 172 -25.88 8.80 -3.89
N VAL A 173 -25.28 8.25 -2.84
CA VAL A 173 -25.97 7.36 -1.89
C VAL A 173 -27.09 8.10 -1.16
N ALA A 174 -26.80 9.29 -0.62
CA ALA A 174 -27.80 10.09 0.08
C ALA A 174 -28.94 10.50 -0.86
N LEU A 175 -28.62 10.97 -2.06
CA LEU A 175 -29.60 11.36 -3.08
C LEU A 175 -30.55 10.20 -3.41
N LEU A 176 -30.03 9.03 -3.76
CA LEU A 176 -30.85 7.87 -4.12
C LEU A 176 -31.67 7.36 -2.92
N THR A 177 -31.11 7.40 -1.71
CA THR A 177 -31.83 7.02 -0.50
C THR A 177 -32.98 8.01 -0.20
N PHE A 178 -32.76 9.32 -0.31
CA PHE A 178 -33.80 10.33 -0.07
C PHE A 178 -34.89 10.29 -1.13
N VAL A 179 -34.51 10.10 -2.40
CA VAL A 179 -35.49 9.88 -3.48
C VAL A 179 -36.33 8.64 -3.19
N ALA A 180 -35.71 7.51 -2.80
CA ALA A 180 -36.47 6.32 -2.42
C ALA A 180 -37.36 6.57 -1.20
N PHE A 181 -36.87 7.26 -0.17
CA PHE A 181 -37.61 7.56 1.06
C PHE A 181 -38.91 8.33 0.81
N VAL A 182 -38.84 9.36 -0.04
CA VAL A 182 -40.00 10.19 -0.41
C VAL A 182 -40.97 9.47 -1.35
N ASN A 183 -40.49 8.54 -2.19
CA ASN A 183 -41.35 7.81 -3.14
C ASN A 183 -42.07 6.60 -2.54
N ILE A 184 -41.61 6.06 -1.41
CA ILE A 184 -42.18 4.85 -0.81
C ILE A 184 -43.50 5.14 -0.06
N ASP A 185 -43.58 6.28 0.61
CA ASP A 185 -44.77 6.67 1.37
C ASP A 185 -44.91 8.20 1.33
N GLU A 186 -46.13 8.68 1.10
CA GLU A 186 -46.44 10.12 1.11
C GLU A 186 -46.33 10.73 2.51
N GLU A 187 -46.44 9.92 3.57
CA GLU A 187 -46.26 10.37 4.96
C GLU A 187 -44.79 10.56 5.38
N ASN A 188 -43.84 10.12 4.54
CA ASN A 188 -42.41 10.22 4.83
C ASN A 188 -41.87 11.65 4.64
N ILE A 189 -41.96 12.45 5.69
CA ILE A 189 -41.42 13.82 5.67
C ILE A 189 -39.91 13.80 5.91
N LEU A 190 -39.16 14.31 4.93
CA LEU A 190 -37.71 14.51 5.03
C LEU A 190 -37.40 15.79 5.83
N THR A 191 -37.32 15.66 7.15
CA THR A 191 -36.90 16.75 8.04
C THR A 191 -35.39 17.02 7.90
N PRO A 192 -34.92 18.29 8.01
CA PRO A 192 -33.48 18.61 7.95
C PRO A 192 -32.62 17.78 8.92
N GLN A 193 -33.11 17.54 10.14
CA GLN A 193 -32.41 16.69 11.11
C GLN A 193 -32.16 15.27 10.58
N ARG A 194 -33.16 14.64 9.95
CA ARG A 194 -33.01 13.30 9.36
C ARG A 194 -32.03 13.33 8.19
N ALA A 195 -32.10 14.35 7.34
CA ALA A 195 -31.23 14.49 6.18
C ALA A 195 -29.75 14.68 6.58
N PHE A 196 -29.44 15.59 7.50
CA PHE A 196 -28.05 15.84 7.90
C PHE A 196 -27.45 14.69 8.72
N VAL A 197 -28.24 14.06 9.60
CA VAL A 197 -27.77 12.91 10.38
C VAL A 197 -27.49 11.72 9.46
N SER A 198 -28.39 11.40 8.52
CA SER A 198 -28.17 10.29 7.58
C SER A 198 -27.00 10.54 6.63
N LEU A 199 -26.81 11.77 6.12
CA LEU A 199 -25.65 12.11 5.30
C LEU A 199 -24.33 11.89 6.05
N THR A 200 -24.29 12.26 7.33
CA THR A 200 -23.12 12.03 8.19
C THR A 200 -22.86 10.53 8.38
N LEU A 201 -23.91 9.75 8.65
CA LEU A 201 -23.80 8.29 8.80
C LEU A 201 -23.33 7.61 7.50
N PHE A 202 -23.84 8.03 6.34
CA PHE A 202 -23.39 7.52 5.04
C PHE A 202 -21.92 7.84 4.77
N THR A 203 -21.48 9.07 5.07
CA THR A 203 -20.08 9.49 4.87
C THR A 203 -19.14 8.65 5.75
N ASN A 204 -19.51 8.46 7.02
CA ASN A 204 -18.74 7.64 7.96
C ASN A 204 -18.67 6.17 7.51
N MET A 205 -19.81 5.60 7.09
CA MET A 205 -19.88 4.22 6.60
C MET A 205 -19.04 4.02 5.34
N HIS A 206 -19.11 4.95 4.39
CA HIS A 206 -18.32 4.90 3.15
C HIS A 206 -16.81 4.91 3.43
N PHE A 207 -16.34 5.76 4.35
CA PHE A 207 -14.94 5.78 4.76
C PHE A 207 -14.50 4.44 5.35
N SER A 208 -15.28 3.88 6.29
CA SER A 208 -14.98 2.58 6.91
C SER A 208 -14.93 1.45 5.87
N MET A 209 -15.84 1.45 4.89
CA MET A 209 -15.85 0.48 3.79
C MET A 209 -14.63 0.63 2.87
N GLY A 210 -14.14 1.84 2.64
CA GLY A 210 -12.96 2.09 1.80
C GLY A 210 -11.64 1.71 2.46
N VAL A 211 -11.51 1.91 3.77
CA VAL A 211 -10.27 1.60 4.51
C VAL A 211 -10.13 0.12 4.84
N LEU A 212 -11.23 -0.61 5.04
CA LEU A 212 -11.20 -2.02 5.45
C LEU A 212 -10.37 -2.91 4.48
N PRO A 213 -10.53 -2.85 3.15
CA PRO A 213 -9.68 -3.60 2.22
C PRO A 213 -8.19 -3.28 2.33
N LEU A 214 -7.84 -2.00 2.57
CA LEU A 214 -6.45 -1.56 2.72
C LEU A 214 -5.79 -2.19 3.96
N VAL A 215 -6.54 -2.25 5.07
CA VAL A 215 -6.05 -2.88 6.30
C VAL A 215 -5.87 -4.38 6.12
N ILE A 216 -6.73 -5.06 5.35
CA ILE A 216 -6.55 -6.49 5.02
C ILE A 216 -5.25 -6.72 4.26
N VAL A 217 -4.94 -5.87 3.28
CA VAL A 217 -3.68 -5.95 2.53
C VAL A 217 -2.48 -5.79 3.46
N TRP A 218 -2.47 -4.75 4.30
CA TRP A 218 -1.38 -4.54 5.26
C TRP A 218 -1.24 -5.67 6.30
N MET A 219 -2.35 -6.28 6.72
CA MET A 219 -2.31 -7.47 7.58
C MET A 219 -1.68 -8.66 6.86
N ALA A 220 -2.05 -8.91 5.60
CA ALA A 220 -1.48 -10.00 4.82
C ALA A 220 0.02 -9.80 4.58
N GLU A 221 0.43 -8.58 4.23
CA GLU A 221 1.85 -8.22 4.07
C GLU A 221 2.61 -8.39 5.38
N SER A 222 2.07 -7.89 6.50
CA SER A 222 2.67 -8.05 7.82
C SER A 222 2.82 -9.52 8.21
N TYR A 223 1.83 -10.37 7.92
CA TYR A 223 1.91 -11.81 8.19
C TYR A 223 3.06 -12.48 7.41
N ILE A 224 3.24 -12.14 6.13
CA ILE A 224 4.35 -12.66 5.32
C ILE A 224 5.69 -12.15 5.88
N SER A 225 5.76 -10.88 6.29
CA SER A 225 6.94 -10.28 6.90
C SER A 225 7.31 -10.94 8.23
N VAL A 226 6.33 -11.23 9.09
CA VAL A 226 6.54 -12.01 10.33
C VAL A 226 7.15 -13.36 10.01
N LYS A 227 6.65 -14.07 8.98
CA LYS A 227 7.19 -15.37 8.59
C LYS A 227 8.65 -15.29 8.14
N ARG A 228 9.03 -14.26 7.37
CA ARG A 228 10.41 -14.02 6.94
C ARG A 228 11.32 -13.68 8.12
N LEU A 229 10.89 -12.74 8.97
CA LEU A 229 11.62 -12.35 10.18
C LEU A 229 11.82 -13.56 11.12
N ASN A 230 10.78 -14.37 11.33
CA ASN A 230 10.88 -15.55 12.17
C ASN A 230 11.85 -16.59 11.59
N LYS A 231 11.82 -16.82 10.27
CA LYS A 231 12.82 -17.69 9.62
C LYS A 231 14.24 -17.15 9.82
N PHE A 232 14.46 -15.85 9.64
CA PHE A 232 15.77 -15.22 9.80
C PHE A 232 16.29 -15.31 11.25
N MET A 233 15.43 -15.01 12.22
CA MET A 233 15.79 -14.97 13.64
C MET A 233 16.09 -16.35 14.23
N ASN A 234 15.61 -17.43 13.61
CA ASN A 234 15.85 -18.80 14.06
C ASN A 234 17.05 -19.50 13.38
N ASN A 235 17.85 -18.78 12.58
CA ASN A 235 19.08 -19.37 12.03
C ASN A 235 20.15 -19.58 13.11
N ASP A 236 21.02 -20.55 12.87
CA ASP A 236 22.12 -20.92 13.76
C ASP A 236 23.08 -19.74 13.99
N GLU A 237 23.44 -19.52 15.25
CA GLU A 237 24.42 -18.52 15.68
C GLU A 237 25.80 -19.15 15.83
N LEU A 238 26.84 -18.32 15.77
CA LEU A 238 28.19 -18.69 16.14
C LEU A 238 28.22 -19.02 17.64
N ASP A 239 28.73 -20.20 18.00
CA ASP A 239 29.01 -20.51 19.39
C ASP A 239 30.22 -19.68 19.86
N PRO A 240 30.05 -18.74 20.82
CA PRO A 240 31.14 -17.91 21.32
C PRO A 240 32.26 -18.72 21.98
N ASN A 241 31.96 -19.93 22.45
CA ASN A 241 32.91 -20.79 23.17
C ASN A 241 33.82 -21.60 22.25
N ASN A 242 33.54 -21.60 20.94
CA ASN A 242 34.31 -22.37 19.95
C ASN A 242 35.52 -21.58 19.40
N VAL A 243 35.78 -20.39 19.93
CA VAL A 243 36.93 -19.54 19.58
C VAL A 243 38.06 -19.79 20.58
N SER A 244 39.08 -20.55 20.19
CA SER A 244 40.28 -20.78 21.01
C SER A 244 41.14 -19.53 21.07
N HIS A 245 41.25 -18.90 22.24
CA HIS A 245 42.22 -17.85 22.51
C HIS A 245 43.56 -18.46 22.95
N ASP A 246 44.26 -19.15 22.04
CA ASP A 246 45.62 -19.60 22.34
C ASP A 246 46.58 -18.41 22.33
N ALA A 247 46.97 -17.95 23.52
CA ALA A 247 47.97 -16.92 23.75
C ALA A 247 49.42 -17.46 23.68
N THR A 248 49.69 -18.45 22.82
CA THR A 248 51.04 -19.01 22.66
C THR A 248 51.70 -18.49 21.39
N CYS A 249 52.13 -17.23 21.40
CA CYS A 249 53.12 -16.74 20.46
C CYS A 249 54.39 -16.32 21.21
N GLY A 250 55.36 -17.23 21.23
CA GLY A 250 56.78 -16.89 21.21
C GLY A 250 57.47 -16.48 22.52
N ASN A 251 57.70 -17.44 23.43
CA ASN A 251 58.95 -17.46 24.21
C ASN A 251 59.74 -18.69 23.80
N LYS A 252 60.59 -18.55 22.78
CA LYS A 252 61.71 -19.46 22.53
C LYS A 252 62.97 -18.74 23.00
N THR A 253 63.44 -19.10 24.19
CA THR A 253 64.84 -18.96 24.61
C THR A 253 65.70 -19.95 23.85
#